data_AF-I1C7H3-F1
#
_entry.id   AF-I1C7H3-F1
#
_cell.length_a   1.000
_cell.length_b   1.000
_cell.length_c   1.000
_cell.angle_alpha   90.00
_cell.angle_beta   90.00
_cell.angle_gamma   90.00
#
_symmetry.space_group_name_H-M   'P 1'
#
loop_
_entity.id
_entity.type
_entity.pdbx_description
1 polymer ?
#
loop_
_entity_poly.entity_id
_entity_poly.type
_entity_poly.pdbx_seq_one_letter_code
_entity_poly.pdbx_strand_id
1 'polypeptide(L)'
;MCTTEEEYENIILSVDVKEVEITESAKNLIQAIKDVKVYSCKNLRNALYANGYKQDHGVISDYDIGLIENLVKHFLDLIESPKNPLNSTILERSAAVQTSIVVTNQLFLAVNDIVELGWLEREYFGTSKTKWDGVLFKTGDHKVSPGFVEFSGGVNDATTPEKERCDVKKLYSMMIDVMNGYPTKVKKQIFCIRFYGNPLLLQLSIHTNSTKIENTMFFEELVVHEEVTFRIQHAAIIVPRTARELVKFTSEIPKLIGWKDAVVKQIEQF
;
A
#
# COMPACT_ATOMS: atom_id res chain seq x y z
N MET A 1 20.67 23.02 -2.43
CA MET A 1 20.59 23.54 -1.04
C MET A 1 20.73 22.34 -0.12
N CYS A 2 21.67 22.35 0.82
CA CYS A 2 21.74 21.31 1.86
C CYS A 2 20.84 21.74 3.01
N THR A 3 19.84 20.90 3.33
CA THR A 3 19.03 20.99 4.54
C THR A 3 19.94 20.97 5.77
N THR A 4 19.67 21.83 6.75
CA THR A 4 20.41 21.83 8.01
C THR A 4 20.06 20.56 8.83
N GLU A 5 20.93 20.18 9.78
CA GLU A 5 20.69 19.01 10.64
C GLU A 5 19.41 19.18 11.49
N GLU A 6 19.13 20.40 11.94
CA GLU A 6 17.92 20.76 12.69
C GLU A 6 16.65 20.70 11.82
N GLU A 7 16.72 21.16 10.56
CA GLU A 7 15.63 20.97 9.59
C GLU A 7 15.42 19.48 9.28
N TYR A 8 16.49 18.70 9.13
CA TYR A 8 16.40 17.26 8.91
C TYR A 8 15.76 16.53 10.09
N GLU A 9 16.10 16.90 11.33
CA GLU A 9 15.44 16.34 12.52
C GLU A 9 13.98 16.78 12.64
N ASN A 10 13.66 18.05 12.39
CA ASN A 10 12.27 18.53 12.35
C ASN A 10 11.46 17.82 11.28
N ILE A 11 12.06 17.52 10.13
CA ILE A 11 11.45 16.71 9.08
C ILE A 11 11.22 15.30 9.60
N ILE A 12 12.24 14.60 10.13
CA ILE A 12 12.11 13.26 10.72
C ILE A 12 10.98 13.22 11.74
N LEU A 13 10.91 14.18 12.65
CA LEU A 13 9.88 14.25 13.69
C LEU A 13 8.49 14.56 13.11
N SER A 14 8.41 15.37 12.05
CA SER A 14 7.15 15.69 11.38
C SER A 14 6.61 14.55 10.51
N VAL A 15 7.48 13.62 10.12
CA VAL A 15 7.15 12.43 9.30
C VAL A 15 7.11 11.16 10.12
N ASP A 16 7.38 11.24 11.43
CA ASP A 16 7.35 10.08 12.32
C ASP A 16 5.91 9.55 12.39
N VAL A 17 5.75 8.33 11.88
CA VAL A 17 4.44 7.70 11.74
C VAL A 17 4.00 7.28 13.14
N LYS A 18 3.08 8.05 13.74
CA LYS A 18 2.48 7.66 15.02
C LYS A 18 1.94 6.25 14.93
N GLU A 19 2.20 5.47 15.98
CA GLU A 19 1.67 4.12 16.08
C GLU A 19 0.14 4.17 16.00
N VAL A 20 -0.40 3.38 15.10
CA VAL A 20 -1.82 3.42 14.74
C VAL A 20 -2.61 2.67 15.80
N GLU A 21 -3.62 3.34 16.34
CA GLU A 21 -4.51 2.70 17.30
C GLU A 21 -5.52 1.83 16.54
N ILE A 22 -5.29 0.51 16.60
CA ILE A 22 -6.24 -0.50 16.14
C ILE A 22 -7.06 -1.04 17.32
N THR A 23 -8.25 -1.53 17.04
CA THR A 23 -9.18 -2.13 18.00
C THR A 23 -8.56 -3.33 18.71
N GLU A 24 -9.03 -3.60 19.93
CA GLU A 24 -8.58 -4.75 20.70
C GLU A 24 -8.89 -6.07 19.96
N SER A 25 -10.03 -6.14 19.27
CA SER A 25 -10.41 -7.27 18.42
C SER A 25 -9.40 -7.49 17.29
N ALA A 26 -8.97 -6.43 16.60
CA ALA A 26 -7.94 -6.52 15.56
C ALA A 26 -6.59 -6.98 16.12
N LYS A 27 -6.15 -6.45 17.28
CA LYS A 27 -4.92 -6.90 17.96
C LYS A 27 -4.98 -8.39 18.28
N ASN A 28 -6.10 -8.84 18.84
CA ASN A 28 -6.32 -10.25 19.19
C ASN A 28 -6.28 -11.15 17.96
N LEU A 29 -6.87 -10.73 16.83
CA LEU A 29 -6.82 -11.50 15.58
C LEU A 29 -5.37 -11.59 15.04
N ILE A 30 -4.63 -10.48 15.00
CA ILE A 30 -3.22 -10.49 14.58
C ILE A 30 -2.40 -11.43 15.46
N GLN A 31 -2.60 -11.37 16.78
CA GLN A 31 -1.90 -12.20 17.74
C GLN A 31 -2.25 -13.69 17.56
N ALA A 32 -3.53 -14.01 17.39
CA ALA A 32 -3.99 -15.38 17.15
C ALA A 32 -3.38 -15.97 15.85
N ILE A 33 -3.22 -15.15 14.80
CA ILE A 33 -2.56 -15.56 13.56
C ILE A 33 -1.06 -15.79 13.77
N LYS A 34 -0.38 -14.93 14.54
CA LYS A 34 1.05 -15.07 14.89
C LYS A 34 1.32 -16.33 15.73
N ASP A 35 0.43 -16.65 16.65
CA ASP A 35 0.58 -17.75 17.61
C ASP A 35 0.25 -19.13 17.04
N VAL A 36 -0.09 -19.22 15.75
CA VAL A 36 -0.29 -20.49 15.08
C VAL A 36 1.00 -21.32 15.12
N LYS A 37 0.98 -22.41 15.90
CA LYS A 37 2.14 -23.30 16.13
C LYS A 37 2.78 -23.83 14.85
N VAL A 38 1.98 -24.11 13.82
CA VAL A 38 2.44 -24.63 12.53
C VAL A 38 1.76 -23.83 11.42
N TYR A 39 2.56 -23.06 10.67
CA TYR A 39 2.09 -22.23 9.57
C TYR A 39 1.59 -23.10 8.40
N SER A 40 0.30 -23.40 8.41
CA SER A 40 -0.43 -24.08 7.35
C SER A 40 -1.72 -23.31 7.07
N CYS A 41 -2.23 -23.39 5.83
CA CYS A 41 -3.46 -22.71 5.46
C CYS A 41 -4.64 -23.12 6.35
N LYS A 42 -4.75 -24.43 6.64
CA LYS A 42 -5.76 -24.97 7.57
C LYS A 42 -5.72 -24.30 8.94
N ASN A 43 -4.54 -24.17 9.55
CA ASN A 43 -4.45 -23.57 10.89
C ASN A 43 -4.73 -22.07 10.86
N LEU A 44 -4.30 -21.37 9.82
CA LEU A 44 -4.60 -19.95 9.65
C LEU A 44 -6.11 -19.73 9.45
N ARG A 45 -6.80 -20.58 8.68
CA ARG A 45 -8.27 -20.53 8.58
C ARG A 45 -8.96 -20.78 9.91
N ASN A 46 -8.49 -21.75 10.68
CA ASN A 46 -9.03 -21.98 12.02
C ASN A 46 -8.85 -20.76 12.93
N ALA A 47 -7.71 -20.07 12.83
CA ALA A 47 -7.49 -18.82 13.57
C ALA A 47 -8.48 -17.72 13.14
N LEU A 48 -8.73 -17.57 11.83
CA LEU A 48 -9.75 -16.66 11.31
C LEU A 48 -11.15 -17.05 11.81
N TYR A 49 -11.56 -18.31 11.74
CA TYR A 49 -12.90 -18.72 12.18
C TYR A 49 -13.14 -18.53 13.68
N ALA A 50 -12.10 -18.68 14.50
CA ALA A 50 -12.22 -18.54 15.95
C ALA A 50 -12.15 -17.07 16.42
N ASN A 51 -11.37 -16.23 15.74
CA ASN A 51 -11.00 -14.88 16.22
C ASN A 51 -11.34 -13.75 15.25
N GLY A 52 -11.88 -14.08 14.07
CA GLY A 52 -12.24 -13.13 13.03
C GLY A 52 -13.45 -12.26 13.38
N TYR A 53 -14.00 -11.64 12.34
CA TYR A 53 -15.15 -10.78 12.39
C TYR A 53 -16.40 -11.51 12.88
N LYS A 54 -17.16 -10.85 13.76
CA LYS A 54 -18.33 -11.42 14.43
C LYS A 54 -19.58 -10.59 14.13
N GLN A 55 -20.74 -11.16 14.44
CA GLN A 55 -22.04 -10.55 14.14
C GLN A 55 -22.28 -9.22 14.85
N ASP A 56 -21.65 -9.03 16.01
CA ASP A 56 -21.74 -7.82 16.83
C ASP A 56 -20.75 -6.72 16.43
N HIS A 57 -19.81 -7.00 15.52
CA HIS A 57 -18.91 -5.98 14.99
C HIS A 57 -19.63 -5.07 13.99
N GLY A 58 -19.34 -3.76 14.07
CA GLY A 58 -19.82 -2.76 13.12
C GLY A 58 -18.86 -2.61 11.94
N VAL A 59 -19.39 -2.43 10.73
CA VAL A 59 -18.57 -2.33 9.50
C VAL A 59 -17.62 -1.12 9.54
N ILE A 60 -18.04 -0.04 10.20
CA ILE A 60 -17.29 1.22 10.30
C ILE A 60 -16.45 1.25 11.59
N SER A 61 -17.03 0.92 12.74
CA SER A 61 -16.35 0.98 14.05
C SER A 61 -15.26 -0.07 14.20
N ASP A 62 -15.45 -1.25 13.61
CA ASP A 62 -14.56 -2.40 13.70
C ASP A 62 -14.01 -2.75 12.30
N TYR A 63 -13.76 -1.72 11.49
CA TYR A 63 -13.33 -1.90 10.10
C TYR A 63 -11.97 -2.60 10.01
N ASP A 64 -11.11 -2.43 11.01
CA ASP A 64 -9.74 -2.95 11.01
C ASP A 64 -9.69 -4.47 11.16
N ILE A 65 -10.53 -5.06 12.02
CA ILE A 65 -10.68 -6.52 12.09
C ILE A 65 -11.27 -7.08 10.79
N GLY A 66 -12.24 -6.40 10.19
CA GLY A 66 -12.79 -6.77 8.88
C GLY A 66 -11.74 -6.71 7.77
N LEU A 67 -10.93 -5.65 7.76
CA LEU A 67 -9.78 -5.47 6.85
C LEU A 67 -8.77 -6.62 7.01
N ILE A 68 -8.36 -6.92 8.25
CA ILE A 68 -7.41 -8.01 8.52
C ILE A 68 -7.97 -9.34 8.01
N GLU A 69 -9.20 -9.69 8.40
CA GLU A 69 -9.79 -10.95 7.96
C GLU A 69 -9.88 -11.04 6.43
N ASN A 70 -10.39 -10.00 5.77
CA ASN A 70 -10.59 -10.01 4.32
C ASN A 70 -9.27 -10.13 3.55
N LEU A 71 -8.24 -9.39 3.96
CA LEU A 71 -6.93 -9.48 3.31
C LEU A 71 -6.27 -10.82 3.58
N VAL A 72 -6.32 -11.32 4.82
CA VAL A 72 -5.73 -12.61 5.17
C VAL A 72 -6.43 -13.72 4.40
N LYS A 73 -7.76 -13.72 4.36
CA LYS A 73 -8.57 -14.67 3.59
C LYS A 73 -8.24 -14.65 2.10
N HIS A 74 -8.18 -13.47 1.48
CA HIS A 74 -7.84 -13.31 0.06
C HIS A 74 -6.50 -13.94 -0.29
N PHE A 75 -5.46 -13.61 0.47
CA PHE A 75 -4.14 -14.19 0.21
C PHE A 75 -4.07 -15.68 0.55
N LEU A 76 -4.81 -16.15 1.55
CA LEU A 76 -4.98 -17.57 1.81
C LEU A 76 -5.60 -18.30 0.61
N ASP A 77 -6.66 -17.75 -0.01
CA ASP A 77 -7.29 -18.31 -1.21
C ASP A 77 -6.27 -18.42 -2.36
N LEU A 78 -5.41 -17.41 -2.54
CA LEU A 78 -4.34 -17.44 -3.54
C LEU A 78 -3.28 -18.50 -3.23
N ILE A 79 -2.90 -18.67 -1.95
CA ILE A 79 -1.89 -19.65 -1.52
C ILE A 79 -2.41 -21.09 -1.68
N GLU A 80 -3.70 -21.32 -1.37
CA GLU A 80 -4.34 -22.63 -1.51
C GLU A 80 -4.73 -22.97 -2.95
N SER A 81 -4.79 -21.98 -3.83
CA SER A 81 -5.08 -22.19 -5.25
C SER A 81 -4.11 -23.21 -5.86
N PRO A 82 -4.62 -24.21 -6.62
CA PRO A 82 -3.77 -25.16 -7.34
C PRO A 82 -2.72 -24.49 -8.24
N LYS A 83 -3.02 -23.27 -8.71
CA LYS A 83 -2.10 -22.43 -9.47
C LYS A 83 -2.11 -21.02 -8.89
N ASN A 84 -1.37 -20.83 -7.80
CA ASN A 84 -1.17 -19.50 -7.22
C ASN A 84 -0.58 -18.54 -8.30
N PRO A 85 -1.33 -17.50 -8.72
CA PRO A 85 -0.88 -16.60 -9.78
C PRO A 85 0.39 -15.82 -9.41
N LEU A 86 0.63 -15.61 -8.11
CA LEU A 86 1.80 -14.91 -7.58
C LEU A 86 3.09 -15.78 -7.59
N ASN A 87 2.98 -17.07 -7.93
CA ASN A 87 4.13 -17.94 -8.16
C ASN A 87 4.47 -18.07 -9.65
N SER A 88 3.67 -17.51 -10.55
CA SER A 88 3.91 -17.49 -12.00
C SER A 88 4.29 -16.10 -12.49
N THR A 89 4.76 -16.00 -13.73
CA THR A 89 4.91 -14.69 -14.39
C THR A 89 3.53 -14.15 -14.75
N ILE A 90 3.19 -12.98 -14.21
CA ILE A 90 1.99 -12.22 -14.58
C ILE A 90 2.37 -10.76 -14.82
N LEU A 91 1.76 -10.16 -15.84
CA LEU A 91 2.00 -8.76 -16.21
C LEU A 91 1.35 -7.79 -15.21
N GLU A 92 1.80 -6.54 -15.24
CA GLU A 92 1.42 -5.43 -14.35
C GLU A 92 -0.07 -5.40 -13.98
N ARG A 93 -0.96 -5.32 -14.98
CA ARG A 93 -2.42 -5.24 -14.74
C ARG A 93 -2.99 -6.48 -14.05
N SER A 94 -2.50 -7.66 -14.41
CA SER A 94 -2.95 -8.91 -13.77
C SER A 94 -2.45 -9.03 -12.34
N ALA A 95 -1.24 -8.55 -12.07
CA ALA A 95 -0.70 -8.46 -10.72
C ALA A 95 -1.53 -7.49 -9.87
N ALA A 96 -1.79 -6.28 -10.37
CA ALA A 96 -2.56 -5.26 -9.70
C ALA A 96 -3.94 -5.75 -9.23
N VAL A 97 -4.67 -6.48 -10.09
CA VAL A 97 -5.99 -7.06 -9.77
C VAL A 97 -5.94 -8.06 -8.61
N GLN A 98 -4.82 -8.76 -8.43
CA GLN A 98 -4.65 -9.75 -7.36
C GLN A 98 -4.03 -9.15 -6.09
N THR A 99 -3.42 -7.97 -6.17
CA THR A 99 -2.62 -7.38 -5.08
C THR A 99 -3.11 -5.98 -4.73
N SER A 100 -2.51 -4.94 -5.34
CA SER A 100 -2.68 -3.54 -4.97
C SER A 100 -4.14 -3.09 -5.00
N ILE A 101 -4.93 -3.51 -6.00
CA ILE A 101 -6.35 -3.14 -6.09
C ILE A 101 -7.13 -3.73 -4.90
N VAL A 102 -6.89 -4.99 -4.55
CA VAL A 102 -7.57 -5.64 -3.43
C VAL A 102 -7.20 -4.95 -2.12
N VAL A 103 -5.91 -4.65 -1.93
CA VAL A 103 -5.42 -3.98 -0.71
C VAL A 103 -6.00 -2.56 -0.61
N THR A 104 -5.92 -1.76 -1.67
CA THR A 104 -6.48 -0.40 -1.69
C THR A 104 -7.99 -0.41 -1.45
N ASN A 105 -8.74 -1.28 -2.12
CA ASN A 105 -10.19 -1.35 -1.93
C ASN A 105 -10.56 -1.68 -0.49
N GLN A 106 -9.91 -2.67 0.12
CA GLN A 106 -10.19 -3.04 1.50
C GLN A 106 -9.81 -1.91 2.48
N LEU A 107 -8.71 -1.19 2.23
CA LEU A 107 -8.28 -0.08 3.09
C LEU A 107 -9.30 1.06 3.12
N PHE A 108 -9.87 1.44 1.98
CA PHE A 108 -10.74 2.63 1.89
C PHE A 108 -12.24 2.33 1.92
N LEU A 109 -12.66 1.06 1.96
CA LEU A 109 -14.08 0.71 1.94
C LEU A 109 -14.89 1.33 3.08
N ALA A 110 -14.31 1.42 4.27
CA ALA A 110 -14.97 1.98 5.45
C ALA A 110 -15.06 3.52 5.46
N VAL A 111 -14.38 4.18 4.53
CA VAL A 111 -14.33 5.65 4.38
C VAL A 111 -14.65 6.06 2.95
N ASN A 112 -15.44 5.25 2.24
CA ASN A 112 -15.74 5.46 0.82
C ASN A 112 -16.73 6.61 0.54
N ASP A 113 -17.34 7.15 1.59
CA ASP A 113 -18.10 8.39 1.61
C ASP A 113 -17.19 9.64 1.63
N ILE A 114 -15.97 9.49 2.17
CA ILE A 114 -14.93 10.52 2.20
C ILE A 114 -13.99 10.37 0.99
N VAL A 115 -13.71 9.13 0.60
CA VAL A 115 -12.72 8.75 -0.41
C VAL A 115 -13.36 7.99 -1.55
N GLU A 116 -13.53 8.64 -2.70
CA GLU A 116 -13.95 7.93 -3.91
C GLU A 116 -12.72 7.41 -4.67
N LEU A 117 -12.62 6.09 -4.81
CA LEU A 117 -11.60 5.43 -5.64
C LEU A 117 -12.05 5.44 -7.11
N GLY A 118 -11.37 6.23 -7.95
CA GLY A 118 -11.62 6.30 -9.38
C GLY A 118 -10.59 5.51 -10.20
N TRP A 119 -11.04 4.67 -11.14
CA TRP A 119 -10.15 4.05 -12.12
C TRP A 119 -9.62 5.09 -13.12
N LEU A 120 -8.30 5.28 -13.16
CA LEU A 120 -7.63 6.08 -14.18
C LEU A 120 -7.22 5.16 -15.32
N GLU A 121 -7.98 5.23 -16.42
CA GLU A 121 -7.51 4.88 -17.77
C GLU A 121 -7.43 6.15 -18.66
N ARG A 122 -7.57 7.34 -18.06
CA ARG A 122 -7.73 8.62 -18.77
C ARG A 122 -6.80 9.71 -18.26
N GLU A 123 -6.44 10.58 -19.20
CA GLU A 123 -5.72 11.84 -19.01
C GLU A 123 -6.39 12.66 -17.88
N TYR A 124 -5.78 12.70 -16.69
CA TYR A 124 -6.16 13.68 -15.68
C TYR A 124 -5.71 15.05 -16.17
N PHE A 125 -6.55 16.08 -16.05
CA PHE A 125 -6.27 17.40 -16.65
C PHE A 125 -4.98 18.04 -16.12
N GLY A 126 -4.54 17.67 -14.91
CA GLY A 126 -3.30 18.12 -14.30
C GLY A 126 -2.06 17.32 -14.71
N THR A 127 -2.21 16.23 -15.47
CA THR A 127 -1.09 15.46 -16.01
C THR A 127 -1.02 15.67 -17.52
N SER A 128 0.20 15.78 -18.07
CA SER A 128 0.49 16.21 -19.44
C SER A 128 0.07 15.23 -20.55
N LYS A 129 -1.19 14.76 -20.57
CA LYS A 129 -1.75 13.73 -21.46
C LYS A 129 -1.07 12.36 -21.37
N THR A 130 -0.38 12.11 -20.26
CA THR A 130 0.32 10.85 -20.04
C THR A 130 -0.66 9.80 -19.52
N LYS A 131 -0.77 8.67 -20.23
CA LYS A 131 -1.59 7.52 -19.79
C LYS A 131 -1.07 6.98 -18.45
N TRP A 132 -2.01 6.79 -17.53
CA TRP A 132 -1.83 6.27 -16.18
C TRP A 132 -2.67 5.01 -16.05
N ASP A 133 -2.13 3.96 -15.45
CA ASP A 133 -2.87 2.75 -15.05
C ASP A 133 -2.91 2.76 -13.52
N GLY A 134 -3.99 3.25 -12.91
CA GLY A 134 -4.01 3.45 -11.46
C GLY A 134 -5.32 3.91 -10.83
N VAL A 135 -5.29 4.16 -9.52
CA VAL A 135 -6.47 4.58 -8.73
C VAL A 135 -6.28 6.04 -8.28
N LEU A 136 -7.27 6.89 -8.58
CA LEU A 136 -7.38 8.26 -8.09
C LEU A 136 -8.16 8.27 -6.79
N PHE A 137 -7.70 9.03 -5.81
CA PHE A 137 -8.52 9.46 -4.68
C PHE A 137 -9.24 10.74 -5.11
N LYS A 138 -10.57 10.74 -5.19
CA LYS A 138 -11.34 11.96 -5.47
C LYS A 138 -11.93 12.53 -4.20
N THR A 139 -11.97 13.86 -4.11
CA THR A 139 -12.70 14.61 -3.08
C THR A 139 -13.59 15.64 -3.75
N GLY A 140 -14.82 15.83 -3.24
CA GLY A 140 -15.70 16.96 -3.57
C GLY A 140 -15.83 17.31 -5.05
N ASP A 141 -15.48 18.56 -5.41
CA ASP A 141 -15.71 19.16 -6.74
C ASP A 141 -14.72 18.73 -7.84
N HIS A 142 -13.98 17.63 -7.62
CA HIS A 142 -13.02 17.02 -8.54
C HIS A 142 -11.78 17.86 -8.88
N LYS A 143 -11.47 18.93 -8.11
CA LYS A 143 -10.28 19.77 -8.37
C LYS A 143 -9.00 19.30 -7.67
N VAL A 144 -9.10 18.35 -6.75
CA VAL A 144 -7.99 17.89 -5.91
C VAL A 144 -7.97 16.36 -5.85
N SER A 145 -6.76 15.79 -5.95
CA SER A 145 -6.52 14.35 -5.79
C SER A 145 -5.41 14.10 -4.76
N PRO A 146 -5.71 13.73 -3.50
CA PRO A 146 -4.73 13.54 -2.42
C PRO A 146 -3.77 12.35 -2.64
N GLY A 147 -4.04 11.47 -3.59
CA GLY A 147 -3.17 10.32 -3.84
C GLY A 147 -3.33 9.67 -5.21
N PHE A 148 -2.32 8.88 -5.58
CA PHE A 148 -2.25 8.09 -6.81
C PHE A 148 -1.75 6.69 -6.53
N VAL A 149 -2.44 5.65 -6.98
CA VAL A 149 -1.86 4.30 -7.02
C VAL A 149 -1.20 4.09 -8.39
N GLU A 150 0.08 3.72 -8.44
CA GLU A 150 0.81 3.37 -9.68
C GLU A 150 1.15 1.88 -9.68
N PHE A 151 0.81 1.18 -10.76
CA PHE A 151 1.18 -0.22 -10.94
C PHE A 151 2.52 -0.32 -11.70
N SER A 152 3.64 -0.11 -11.01
CA SER A 152 4.98 -0.02 -11.63
C SER A 152 5.63 -1.37 -12.02
N GLY A 153 4.95 -2.52 -11.83
CA GLY A 153 5.52 -3.83 -12.15
C GLY A 153 4.54 -5.01 -12.10
N GLY A 154 4.91 -6.12 -12.73
CA GLY A 154 4.25 -7.41 -12.64
C GLY A 154 4.81 -8.31 -11.54
N VAL A 155 4.45 -9.59 -11.55
CA VAL A 155 5.06 -10.61 -10.69
C VAL A 155 5.95 -11.49 -11.55
N ASN A 156 7.21 -11.64 -11.14
CA ASN A 156 8.23 -12.36 -11.90
C ASN A 156 8.29 -11.92 -13.39
N ASP A 157 7.91 -10.68 -13.67
CA ASP A 157 8.12 -10.08 -14.97
C ASP A 157 9.59 -9.66 -15.07
N ALA A 158 10.20 -9.78 -16.24
CA ALA A 158 11.61 -9.43 -16.45
C ALA A 158 11.81 -7.90 -16.49
N THR A 159 11.07 -7.15 -15.68
CA THR A 159 11.20 -5.70 -15.56
C THR A 159 12.59 -5.39 -15.03
N THR A 160 13.33 -4.61 -15.81
CA THR A 160 14.71 -4.27 -15.49
C THR A 160 14.75 -3.17 -14.42
N PRO A 161 15.81 -3.10 -13.59
CA PRO A 161 16.01 -1.99 -12.67
C PRO A 161 16.00 -0.62 -13.38
N GLU A 162 16.45 -0.56 -14.63
CA GLU A 162 16.40 0.65 -15.46
C GLU A 162 14.96 1.06 -15.76
N LYS A 163 14.09 0.12 -16.14
CA LYS A 163 12.68 0.37 -16.40
C LYS A 163 11.97 0.87 -15.14
N GLU A 164 12.17 0.19 -14.00
CA GLU A 164 11.62 0.63 -12.71
C GLU A 164 12.07 2.05 -12.34
N ARG A 165 13.36 2.38 -12.54
CA ARG A 165 13.83 3.76 -12.30
C ARG A 165 13.15 4.78 -13.20
N CYS A 166 12.89 4.44 -14.46
CA CYS A 166 12.17 5.31 -15.39
C CYS A 166 10.71 5.50 -14.96
N ASP A 167 10.02 4.42 -14.57
CA ASP A 167 8.63 4.45 -14.15
C ASP A 167 8.46 5.22 -12.83
N VAL A 168 9.35 4.99 -11.86
CA VAL A 168 9.42 5.75 -10.60
C VAL A 168 9.64 7.25 -10.85
N LYS A 169 10.56 7.60 -11.76
CA LYS A 169 10.81 9.01 -12.11
C LYS A 169 9.55 9.64 -12.72
N LYS A 170 8.87 8.93 -13.62
CA LYS A 170 7.63 9.37 -14.25
C LYS A 170 6.52 9.63 -13.21
N LEU A 171 6.29 8.68 -12.31
CA LEU A 171 5.33 8.80 -11.20
C LEU A 171 5.61 10.05 -10.36
N TYR A 172 6.84 10.23 -9.86
CA TYR A 172 7.14 11.37 -8.99
C TYR A 172 7.09 12.71 -9.71
N SER A 173 7.50 12.79 -10.99
CA SER A 173 7.33 14.00 -11.78
C SER A 173 5.85 14.40 -11.90
N MET A 174 4.96 13.44 -12.14
CA MET A 174 3.52 13.70 -12.21
C MET A 174 2.92 14.08 -10.85
N MET A 175 3.35 13.45 -9.76
CA MET A 175 2.97 13.84 -8.40
C MET A 175 3.34 15.31 -8.13
N ILE A 176 4.52 15.76 -8.56
CA ILE A 176 4.97 17.16 -8.44
C ILE A 176 4.07 18.09 -9.27
N ASP A 177 3.77 17.73 -10.53
CA ASP A 177 2.89 18.54 -11.39
C ASP A 177 1.51 18.75 -10.75
N VAL A 178 0.94 17.70 -10.15
CA VAL A 178 -0.36 17.75 -9.48
C VAL A 178 -0.28 18.59 -8.20
N MET A 179 0.75 18.39 -7.36
CA MET A 179 0.97 19.20 -6.15
C MET A 179 1.17 20.68 -6.47
N ASN A 180 1.78 21.02 -7.61
CA ASN A 180 1.95 22.41 -8.04
C ASN A 180 0.60 23.08 -8.40
N GLY A 181 -0.42 22.30 -8.72
CA GLY A 181 -1.78 22.79 -8.93
C GLY A 181 -2.58 23.03 -7.65
N TYR A 182 -2.09 22.63 -6.47
CA TYR A 182 -2.82 22.80 -5.22
C TYR A 182 -2.94 24.27 -4.78
N PRO A 183 -4.03 24.65 -4.11
CA PRO A 183 -4.15 25.97 -3.50
C PRO A 183 -3.01 26.23 -2.49
N THR A 184 -2.52 27.46 -2.41
CA THR A 184 -1.39 27.84 -1.54
C THR A 184 -1.60 27.59 -0.06
N LYS A 185 -2.86 27.49 0.38
CA LYS A 185 -3.25 27.25 1.76
C LYS A 185 -3.25 25.77 2.16
N VAL A 186 -3.17 24.86 1.19
CA VAL A 186 -3.19 23.42 1.45
C VAL A 186 -1.78 22.88 1.48
N LYS A 187 -1.51 21.96 2.42
CA LYS A 187 -0.23 21.27 2.49
C LYS A 187 0.04 20.55 1.18
N LYS A 188 1.18 20.84 0.57
CA LYS A 188 1.66 20.20 -0.66
C LYS A 188 2.22 18.82 -0.32
N GLN A 189 1.33 17.84 -0.29
CA GLN A 189 1.69 16.45 -0.12
C GLN A 189 0.83 15.58 -1.03
N ILE A 190 1.32 14.40 -1.40
CA ILE A 190 0.55 13.47 -2.20
C ILE A 190 1.03 12.04 -1.98
N PHE A 191 0.09 11.12 -1.87
CA PHE A 191 0.39 9.74 -1.50
C PHE A 191 0.45 8.83 -2.72
N CYS A 192 1.25 7.76 -2.64
CA CYS A 192 1.20 6.70 -3.64
C CYS A 192 1.44 5.29 -3.14
N ILE A 193 0.96 4.33 -3.92
CA ILE A 193 1.28 2.91 -3.78
C ILE A 193 2.02 2.48 -5.03
N ARG A 194 3.22 1.91 -4.87
CA ARG A 194 3.97 1.26 -5.95
C ARG A 194 4.00 -0.24 -5.74
N PHE A 195 3.98 -1.01 -6.81
CA PHE A 195 4.12 -2.46 -6.76
C PHE A 195 5.25 -2.89 -7.68
N TYR A 196 6.29 -3.51 -7.10
CA TYR A 196 7.47 -3.91 -7.85
C TYR A 196 8.00 -5.26 -7.37
N GLY A 197 8.26 -6.16 -8.31
CA GLY A 197 9.01 -7.38 -8.08
C GLY A 197 10.50 -7.05 -8.02
N ASN A 198 11.10 -7.00 -6.82
CA ASN A 198 12.48 -6.54 -6.67
C ASN A 198 13.50 -7.66 -6.95
N PRO A 199 14.27 -7.62 -8.06
CA PRO A 199 15.33 -8.58 -8.29
C PRO A 199 16.61 -8.24 -7.51
N LEU A 200 16.78 -7.02 -6.98
CA LEU A 200 17.97 -6.62 -6.21
C LEU A 200 17.99 -7.16 -4.77
N LEU A 201 16.87 -7.66 -4.25
CA LEU A 201 16.89 -8.49 -3.03
C LEU A 201 17.48 -9.90 -3.27
N LEU A 202 17.81 -10.26 -4.53
CA LEU A 202 18.64 -11.45 -4.78
C LEU A 202 20.02 -11.35 -4.13
N GLN A 203 20.62 -10.15 -3.98
CA GLN A 203 22.00 -10.05 -3.45
C GLN A 203 22.12 -10.45 -1.97
N LEU A 204 21.04 -10.32 -1.19
CA LEU A 204 20.94 -10.90 0.16
C LEU A 204 20.54 -12.38 0.15
N SER A 205 19.92 -12.86 -0.94
CA SER A 205 19.48 -14.25 -1.12
C SER A 205 20.56 -15.20 -1.66
N ILE A 206 21.74 -14.69 -2.02
CA ILE A 206 22.91 -15.52 -2.39
C ILE A 206 23.31 -16.44 -1.21
N HIS A 207 23.00 -16.08 0.03
CA HIS A 207 23.23 -16.92 1.21
C HIS A 207 22.14 -17.98 1.47
N THR A 208 21.00 -17.96 0.76
CA THR A 208 19.84 -18.83 1.08
C THR A 208 19.42 -19.76 -0.06
N ASN A 209 20.16 -19.82 -1.18
CA ASN A 209 19.78 -20.60 -2.38
C ASN A 209 18.36 -20.32 -2.89
N SER A 210 17.83 -19.12 -2.62
CA SER A 210 16.51 -18.69 -3.08
C SER A 210 16.66 -17.66 -4.20
N THR A 211 16.36 -18.05 -5.43
CA THR A 211 16.29 -17.17 -6.61
C THR A 211 14.98 -16.41 -6.72
N LYS A 212 14.21 -16.31 -5.62
CA LYS A 212 12.82 -15.85 -5.67
C LYS A 212 12.75 -14.32 -5.53
N ILE A 213 12.33 -13.64 -6.59
CA ILE A 213 11.98 -12.21 -6.59
C ILE A 213 10.86 -12.00 -5.57
N GLU A 214 11.03 -11.08 -4.62
CA GLU A 214 9.98 -10.70 -3.69
C GLU A 214 9.17 -9.56 -4.31
N ASN A 215 7.85 -9.76 -4.43
CA ASN A 215 6.96 -8.70 -4.88
C ASN A 215 6.56 -7.85 -3.69
N THR A 216 6.86 -6.56 -3.76
CA THR A 216 6.69 -5.64 -2.64
C THR A 216 5.77 -4.50 -3.04
N MET A 217 4.80 -4.21 -2.18
CA MET A 217 4.01 -2.98 -2.24
C MET A 217 4.69 -1.92 -1.37
N PHE A 218 4.98 -0.76 -1.95
CA PHE A 218 5.54 0.39 -1.26
C PHE A 218 4.43 1.43 -1.08
N PHE A 219 4.17 1.81 0.16
CA PHE A 219 3.21 2.84 0.55
C PHE A 219 4.01 4.08 0.89
N GLU A 220 3.87 5.10 0.06
CA GLU A 220 4.75 6.26 0.03
C GLU A 220 3.96 7.57 0.07
N GLU A 221 4.66 8.63 0.41
CA GLU A 221 4.20 10.01 0.37
C GLU A 221 5.31 10.87 -0.23
N LEU A 222 4.91 11.83 -1.05
CA LEU A 222 5.77 12.91 -1.51
C LEU A 222 5.28 14.20 -0.85
N VAL A 223 6.13 14.88 -0.09
CA VAL A 223 5.79 16.11 0.64
C VAL A 223 6.79 17.20 0.31
N VAL A 224 6.29 18.43 0.12
CA VAL A 224 7.13 19.61 -0.01
C VAL A 224 7.28 20.26 1.37
N HIS A 225 8.52 20.40 1.82
CA HIS A 225 8.87 21.21 2.98
C HIS A 225 9.75 22.36 2.47
N GLU A 226 9.26 23.58 2.62
CA GLU A 226 9.85 24.79 2.05
C GLU A 226 10.00 24.69 0.52
N GLU A 227 11.23 24.48 0.02
CA GLU A 227 11.55 24.33 -1.40
C GLU A 227 12.09 22.93 -1.75
N VAL A 228 12.10 22.00 -0.78
CA VAL A 228 12.64 20.66 -0.97
C VAL A 228 11.50 19.64 -0.95
N THR A 229 11.53 18.73 -1.92
CA THR A 229 10.57 17.64 -2.03
C THR A 229 11.16 16.37 -1.41
N PHE A 230 10.47 15.80 -0.43
CA PHE A 230 10.87 14.60 0.28
C PHE A 230 9.98 13.43 -0.10
N ARG A 231 10.61 12.27 -0.35
CA ARG A 231 9.92 11.00 -0.43
C ARG A 231 9.97 10.32 0.93
N ILE A 232 8.81 9.99 1.48
CA ILE A 232 8.65 9.23 2.71
C ILE A 232 8.06 7.87 2.35
N GLN A 233 8.67 6.80 2.87
CA GLN A 233 8.14 5.45 2.74
C GLN A 233 7.52 5.02 4.07
N HIS A 234 6.19 4.99 4.13
CA HIS A 234 5.43 4.60 5.32
C HIS A 234 5.47 3.09 5.55
N ALA A 235 5.40 2.30 4.47
CA ALA A 235 5.50 0.85 4.55
C ALA A 235 6.10 0.25 3.27
N ALA A 236 6.81 -0.88 3.43
CA ALA A 236 7.21 -1.76 2.33
C ALA A 236 6.81 -3.18 2.71
N ILE A 237 5.80 -3.71 2.01
CA ILE A 237 5.15 -4.97 2.39
C ILE A 237 5.30 -6.00 1.29
N ILE A 238 5.88 -7.14 1.65
CA ILE A 238 5.96 -8.30 0.77
C ILE A 238 4.56 -8.89 0.59
N VAL A 239 4.15 -9.05 -0.66
CA VAL A 239 2.90 -9.73 -1.00
C VAL A 239 3.05 -11.24 -0.72
N PRO A 240 2.19 -11.82 0.12
CA PRO A 240 2.38 -13.18 0.59
C PRO A 240 2.07 -14.23 -0.49
N ARG A 241 2.95 -15.23 -0.61
CA ARG A 241 2.82 -16.40 -1.50
C ARG A 241 2.86 -17.72 -0.73
N THR A 242 3.11 -17.64 0.57
CA THR A 242 3.21 -18.76 1.51
C THR A 242 2.53 -18.38 2.82
N ALA A 243 2.11 -19.39 3.59
CA ALA A 243 1.51 -19.18 4.92
C ALA A 243 2.44 -18.38 5.86
N ARG A 244 3.76 -18.56 5.76
CA ARG A 244 4.74 -17.81 6.55
C ARG A 244 4.80 -16.33 6.16
N GLU A 245 4.85 -16.04 4.86
CA GLU A 245 4.80 -14.64 4.40
C GLU A 245 3.46 -14.00 4.79
N LEU A 246 2.36 -14.74 4.81
CA LEU A 246 1.05 -14.23 5.22
C LEU A 246 1.00 -13.81 6.69
N VAL A 247 1.62 -14.57 7.59
CA VAL A 247 1.75 -14.19 9.01
C VAL A 247 2.56 -12.89 9.16
N LYS A 248 3.65 -12.74 8.37
CA LYS A 248 4.43 -11.50 8.34
C LYS A 248 3.59 -10.34 7.81
N PHE A 249 2.92 -10.52 6.67
CA PHE A 249 2.00 -9.53 6.08
C PHE A 249 0.97 -9.03 7.10
N THR A 250 0.35 -9.95 7.85
CA THR A 250 -0.65 -9.63 8.87
C THR A 250 -0.10 -8.68 9.95
N SER A 251 1.17 -8.83 10.28
CA SER A 251 1.85 -7.99 11.28
C SER A 251 2.09 -6.56 10.79
N GLU A 252 2.07 -6.34 9.48
CA GLU A 252 2.33 -5.05 8.83
C GLU A 252 1.03 -4.28 8.51
N ILE A 253 -0.14 -4.92 8.62
CA ILE A 253 -1.45 -4.28 8.38
C ILE A 253 -1.65 -2.99 9.19
N PRO A 254 -1.25 -2.88 10.47
CA PRO A 254 -1.35 -1.61 11.21
C PRO A 254 -0.64 -0.44 10.51
N LYS A 255 0.49 -0.67 9.84
CA LYS A 255 1.19 0.37 9.08
C LYS A 255 0.39 0.82 7.86
N LEU A 256 -0.33 -0.10 7.21
CA LEU A 256 -1.22 0.23 6.10
C LEU A 256 -2.39 1.09 6.55
N ILE A 257 -2.95 0.79 7.73
CA ILE A 257 -4.00 1.61 8.34
C ILE A 257 -3.48 3.02 8.60
N GLY A 258 -2.27 3.16 9.12
CA GLY A 258 -1.66 4.47 9.36
C GLY A 258 -1.44 5.29 8.10
N TRP A 259 -0.98 4.65 7.03
CA TRP A 259 -0.88 5.30 5.73
C TRP A 259 -2.26 5.73 5.21
N LYS A 260 -3.29 4.89 5.35
CA LYS A 260 -4.69 5.23 4.99
C LYS A 260 -5.18 6.43 5.82
N ASP A 261 -4.94 6.45 7.12
CA ASP A 261 -5.34 7.57 7.98
C ASP A 261 -4.64 8.88 7.61
N ALA A 262 -3.37 8.82 7.20
CA ALA A 262 -2.64 9.98 6.68
C ALA A 262 -3.27 10.53 5.38
N VAL A 263 -3.73 9.64 4.49
CA VAL A 263 -4.47 10.02 3.27
C VAL A 263 -5.79 10.70 3.63
N VAL A 264 -6.60 10.10 4.50
CA VAL A 264 -7.91 10.64 4.92
C VAL A 264 -7.74 12.00 5.59
N LYS A 265 -6.78 12.15 6.49
CA LYS A 265 -6.49 13.42 7.16
C LYS A 265 -6.09 14.53 6.19
N GLN A 266 -5.46 14.19 5.06
CA GLN A 266 -5.17 15.17 4.03
C GLN A 266 -6.45 15.64 3.33
N ILE A 267 -7.34 14.70 3.03
CA ILE A 267 -8.61 14.97 2.34
C ILE A 267 -9.44 15.97 3.12
N GLU A 268 -9.52 15.81 4.44
CA GLU A 268 -10.25 16.70 5.34
C GLU A 268 -9.69 18.13 5.38
N GLN A 269 -8.51 18.40 4.81
CA GLN A 269 -7.94 19.74 4.71
C GLN A 269 -8.39 20.51 3.46
N PHE A 270 -9.06 19.83 2.51
CA PHE A 270 -9.58 20.41 1.28
C PHE A 270 -11.07 20.77 1.41
#